data_AF-X1JM80-F1
#
_entry.id   AF-X1JM80-F1
#
_cell.length_a   1.000
_cell.length_b   1.000
_cell.length_c   1.000
_cell.angle_alpha   90.00
_cell.angle_beta   90.00
_cell.angle_gamma   90.00
#
_symmetry.space_group_name_H-M   'P 1'
#
loop_
_entity.id
_entity.type
_entity.pdbx_description
1 polymer ?
#
loop_
_entity_poly.entity_id
_entity_poly.type
_entity_poly.pdbx_seq_one_letter_code
_entity_poly.pdbx_strand_id
1 'polypeptide(L)'
;MTDRIKTSSTDNAGAINSNSKEKIDLSIVIPIYNERESVDRLYKKLDKSLLKLGIDYEVIFIDDGSVDGTYNKLLEIHKKNSSYKIIRFRR
;
A
#
# COMPACT_ATOMS: atom_id res chain seq x y z
N MET A 1 -46.35 10.29 3.90
CA MET A 1 -47.11 10.96 4.99
C MET A 1 -47.59 9.85 5.91
N THR A 2 -47.09 9.63 7.12
CA THR A 2 -46.36 10.43 8.12
C THR A 2 -45.72 9.38 9.06
N ASP A 3 -44.41 9.38 9.25
CA ASP A 3 -43.67 9.99 10.37
C ASP A 3 -43.84 9.32 11.76
N ARG A 4 -42.69 8.81 12.25
CA ARG A 4 -42.05 8.88 13.59
C ARG A 4 -42.93 8.80 14.85
N ILE A 5 -42.57 7.99 15.85
CA ILE A 5 -41.77 8.37 17.05
C ILE A 5 -41.40 7.03 17.78
N LYS A 6 -40.11 6.66 17.96
CA LYS A 6 -39.22 6.83 19.16
C LYS A 6 -39.91 6.42 20.49
N THR A 7 -39.39 5.63 21.43
CA THR A 7 -38.09 5.59 22.16
C THR A 7 -38.27 4.49 23.24
N SER A 8 -37.28 3.75 23.76
CA SER A 8 -36.29 4.21 24.73
C SER A 8 -35.45 3.04 25.30
N SER A 9 -34.13 3.29 25.43
CA SER A 9 -33.20 2.82 26.49
C SER A 9 -32.86 1.32 26.55
N THR A 10 -31.62 0.84 26.62
CA THR A 10 -30.30 1.33 27.09
C THR A 10 -29.31 0.24 26.59
N ASP A 11 -28.17 0.51 25.94
CA ASP A 11 -26.90 0.76 26.63
C ASP A 11 -25.86 1.32 25.65
N ASN A 12 -25.21 2.37 26.12
CA ASN A 12 -24.09 3.03 25.49
C ASN A 12 -22.82 2.40 26.06
N ALA A 13 -22.21 1.45 25.34
CA ALA A 13 -20.90 0.91 25.72
C ALA A 13 -20.11 0.49 24.48
N GLY A 14 -19.04 1.24 24.19
CA GLY A 14 -18.00 0.87 23.23
C GLY A 14 -17.95 1.78 22.02
N ALA A 15 -17.17 2.86 22.13
CA ALA A 15 -16.62 3.51 20.96
C ALA A 15 -15.94 2.45 20.08
N ILE A 16 -16.50 2.19 18.90
CA ILE A 16 -15.80 1.44 17.86
C ILE A 16 -14.68 2.32 17.29
N ASN A 17 -13.61 2.46 18.07
CA ASN A 17 -12.32 2.81 17.52
C ASN A 17 -11.82 1.58 16.75
N SER A 18 -12.35 1.36 15.55
CA SER A 18 -11.78 0.40 14.60
C SER A 18 -10.52 1.02 14.00
N ASN A 19 -9.50 1.25 14.84
CA ASN A 19 -8.13 1.39 14.38
C ASN A 19 -7.57 -0.03 14.14
N SER A 20 -8.27 -0.82 13.33
CA SER A 20 -7.76 -2.08 12.81
C SER A 20 -6.75 -1.71 11.75
N LYS A 21 -5.53 -1.41 12.17
CA LYS A 21 -4.39 -1.33 11.26
C LYS A 21 -4.37 -2.65 10.51
N GLU A 22 -4.65 -2.61 9.20
CA GLU A 22 -4.71 -3.84 8.41
C GLU A 22 -3.41 -4.63 8.62
N LYS A 23 -3.58 -5.89 8.99
CA LYS A 23 -2.50 -6.76 9.41
C LYS A 23 -1.75 -7.20 8.14
N ILE A 24 -0.67 -6.50 7.84
CA ILE A 24 0.25 -6.93 6.77
C ILE A 24 0.93 -8.23 7.18
N ASP A 25 0.77 -9.29 6.40
CA ASP A 25 1.38 -10.60 6.65
C ASP A 25 2.78 -10.72 6.01
N LEU A 26 3.04 -9.95 4.94
CA LEU A 26 4.32 -9.96 4.23
C LEU A 26 4.75 -8.55 3.79
N SER A 27 5.94 -8.13 4.23
CA SER A 27 6.60 -6.91 3.73
C SER A 27 7.84 -7.29 2.91
N ILE A 28 7.91 -6.80 1.67
CA ILE A 28 9.07 -6.99 0.78
C ILE A 28 9.78 -5.66 0.63
N VAL A 29 11.05 -5.58 0.99
CA VAL A 29 11.85 -4.35 0.87
C VAL A 29 12.89 -4.53 -0.22
N ILE A 30 12.93 -3.61 -1.17
CA ILE A 30 13.78 -3.72 -2.37
C ILE A 30 14.57 -2.41 -2.54
N PRO A 31 15.90 -2.43 -2.29
CA PRO A 31 16.79 -1.34 -2.69
C PRO A 31 16.83 -1.21 -4.21
N ILE A 32 16.77 0.03 -4.69
CA ILE A 32 16.73 0.36 -6.11
C ILE A 32 17.64 1.56 -6.37
N TYR A 33 18.50 1.45 -7.39
CA TYR A 33 19.37 2.53 -7.85
C TYR A 33 19.59 2.44 -9.36
N ASN A 34 19.16 3.45 -10.11
CA ASN A 34 19.31 3.55 -11.57
C ASN A 34 18.82 2.31 -12.36
N GLU A 35 17.59 1.88 -12.08
CA GLU A 35 16.95 0.69 -12.64
C GLU A 35 15.72 1.02 -13.50
N ARG A 36 15.69 2.19 -14.16
CA ARG A 36 14.50 2.68 -14.90
C ARG A 36 13.95 1.66 -15.89
N GLU A 37 14.81 0.90 -16.55
CA GLU A 37 14.42 -0.04 -17.61
C GLU A 37 13.93 -1.40 -17.08
N SER A 38 14.35 -1.78 -15.87
CA SER A 38 14.06 -3.09 -15.28
C SER A 38 12.86 -3.07 -14.33
N VAL A 39 12.55 -1.90 -13.72
CA VAL A 39 11.57 -1.77 -12.65
C VAL A 39 10.14 -2.18 -13.03
N ASP A 40 9.72 -1.88 -14.27
CA ASP A 40 8.40 -2.28 -14.78
C ASP A 40 8.29 -3.81 -14.90
N ARG A 41 9.38 -4.50 -15.25
CA ARG A 41 9.44 -5.97 -15.34
C ARG A 41 9.44 -6.59 -13.94
N LEU A 42 10.15 -5.98 -12.99
CA LEU A 42 10.16 -6.40 -11.59
C LEU A 42 8.75 -6.33 -11.00
N TYR A 43 8.09 -5.18 -11.14
CA TYR A 43 6.71 -4.96 -10.69
C TYR A 43 5.76 -6.03 -11.23
N LYS A 44 5.72 -6.26 -12.56
CA LYS A 44 4.81 -7.24 -13.17
C LYS A 44 5.02 -8.67 -12.64
N LYS A 45 6.27 -9.05 -12.37
CA LYS A 45 6.59 -10.39 -11.86
C LYS A 45 6.23 -10.54 -10.38
N LEU A 46 6.50 -9.51 -9.57
CA LEU A 46 6.11 -9.48 -8.16
C LEU A 46 4.60 -9.53 -8.03
N ASP A 47 3.88 -8.64 -8.71
CA ASP A 47 2.42 -8.51 -8.64
C ASP A 47 1.74 -9.84 -8.99
N LYS A 48 2.14 -10.47 -10.10
CA LYS A 48 1.63 -11.79 -10.50
C LYS A 48 1.89 -12.89 -9.47
N SER A 49 2.98 -12.80 -8.71
CA SER A 49 3.35 -13.82 -7.72
C SER A 49 2.63 -13.58 -6.39
N LEU A 50 2.55 -12.32 -5.95
CA LEU A 50 1.94 -11.92 -4.69
C LEU A 50 0.42 -12.09 -4.71
N LEU A 51 -0.23 -11.79 -5.83
CA LEU A 51 -1.67 -12.01 -6.01
C LEU A 51 -2.09 -13.48 -5.79
N LYS A 52 -1.18 -14.44 -5.96
CA LYS A 52 -1.47 -15.87 -5.78
C LYS A 52 -1.41 -16.32 -4.32
N LEU A 53 -0.84 -15.52 -3.43
CA LEU A 53 -0.64 -15.91 -2.03
C LEU A 53 -1.91 -15.75 -1.19
N GLY A 54 -2.82 -14.85 -1.57
CA GLY A 54 -4.06 -14.61 -0.82
C GLY A 54 -3.86 -14.05 0.59
N ILE A 55 -2.74 -13.35 0.81
CA ILE A 55 -2.38 -12.69 2.08
C ILE A 55 -2.20 -11.19 1.85
N ASP A 56 -2.31 -10.39 2.91
CA ASP A 56 -2.06 -8.95 2.83
C ASP A 56 -0.56 -8.67 2.75
N TYR A 57 -0.14 -7.85 1.79
CA TYR A 57 1.27 -7.57 1.54
C TYR A 57 1.54 -6.09 1.23
N GLU A 58 2.79 -5.71 1.44
CA GLU A 58 3.35 -4.46 0.92
C GLU A 58 4.71 -4.71 0.25
N VAL A 59 5.00 -3.91 -0.77
CA VAL A 59 6.33 -3.86 -1.39
C VAL A 59 6.87 -2.44 -1.21
N ILE A 60 8.03 -2.31 -0.59
CA ILE A 60 8.65 -1.02 -0.29
C ILE A 60 9.91 -0.90 -1.15
N PHE A 61 9.86 -0.02 -2.16
CA PHE A 61 11.04 0.35 -2.93
C PHE A 61 11.84 1.42 -2.18
N ILE A 62 13.13 1.17 -1.96
CA ILE A 62 14.06 2.15 -1.38
C ILE A 62 14.88 2.74 -2.53
N ASP A 63 14.52 3.93 -2.99
CA ASP A 63 15.29 4.67 -4.00
C ASP A 63 16.50 5.33 -3.36
N ASP A 64 17.69 4.80 -3.65
CA ASP A 64 18.98 5.29 -3.12
C ASP A 64 19.56 6.44 -3.97
N GLY A 65 18.71 7.41 -4.29
CA GLY A 65 19.11 8.61 -5.03
C GLY A 65 19.34 8.37 -6.52
N SER A 66 18.46 7.63 -7.19
CA SER A 66 18.54 7.45 -8.65
C SER A 66 18.44 8.78 -9.41
N VAL A 67 19.18 8.86 -10.53
CA VAL A 67 19.27 10.05 -11.41
C VAL A 67 18.84 9.78 -12.84
N ASP A 68 18.54 8.52 -13.17
CA ASP A 68 18.18 8.06 -14.52
C ASP A 68 16.67 8.16 -14.83
N GLY A 69 15.85 8.54 -13.84
CA GLY A 69 14.38 8.56 -13.94
C GLY A 69 13.70 7.38 -13.26
N THR A 70 14.42 6.49 -12.57
CA THR A 70 13.85 5.36 -11.81
C THR A 70 12.76 5.80 -10.84
N TYR A 71 12.97 6.89 -10.09
CA TYR A 71 11.98 7.40 -9.15
C TYR A 71 10.62 7.75 -9.81
N ASN A 72 10.64 8.30 -11.03
CA ASN A 72 9.40 8.60 -11.75
C ASN A 72 8.64 7.32 -12.11
N LYS A 73 9.36 6.27 -12.49
CA LYS A 73 8.77 4.94 -12.72
C LYS A 73 8.19 4.32 -11.45
N LEU A 74 8.89 4.44 -10.33
CA LEU A 74 8.36 4.01 -9.03
C LEU A 74 7.06 4.74 -8.68
N LEU A 75 6.99 6.06 -8.92
CA LEU A 75 5.76 6.84 -8.71
C LEU A 75 4.60 6.38 -9.61
N GLU A 76 4.87 6.05 -10.87
CA GLU A 76 3.86 5.47 -11.78
C GLU A 76 3.32 4.13 -11.25
N ILE A 77 4.18 3.29 -10.67
CA ILE A 77 3.80 2.01 -10.07
C ILE A 77 2.94 2.25 -8.82
N HIS A 78 3.38 3.10 -7.89
CA HIS A 78 2.63 3.43 -6.67
C HIS A 78 1.23 3.98 -6.96
N LYS A 79 1.11 4.85 -7.98
CA LYS A 79 -0.19 5.39 -8.41
C LYS A 79 -1.15 4.31 -8.91
N LYS A 80 -0.61 3.24 -9.52
CA LYS A 80 -1.42 2.11 -10.03
C LYS A 80 -1.79 1.14 -8.92
N ASN A 81 -0.93 0.98 -7.92
CA ASN A 81 -1.12 0.03 -6.82
C ASN A 81 -0.50 0.58 -5.52
N SER A 82 -1.35 0.96 -4.57
CA SER A 82 -0.95 1.57 -3.29
C SER A 82 -0.20 0.61 -2.34
N SER A 83 -0.27 -0.70 -2.57
CA SER A 83 0.55 -1.70 -1.85
C SER A 83 2.04 -1.59 -2.19
N TYR A 84 2.40 -0.90 -3.28
CA TYR A 84 3.78 -0.59 -3.64
C TYR A 84 4.14 0.80 -3.13
N LYS A 85 4.89 0.86 -2.04
CA LYS A 85 5.33 2.08 -1.36
C LYS A 85 6.74 2.46 -1.79
N ILE A 86 7.10 3.72 -1.57
CA ILE A 86 8.41 4.26 -1.97
C ILE A 86 8.98 5.02 -0.78
N ILE A 87 10.22 4.70 -0.42
CA ILE A 87 11.06 5.52 0.44
C ILE A 87 12.20 6.02 -0.44
N ARG A 88 12.43 7.34 -0.44
CA ARG A 88 13.51 7.96 -1.22
C ARG A 88 14.49 8.62 -0.30
N PHE A 89 15.77 8.25 -0.42
CA PHE A 89 16.83 8.96 0.27
C PHE A 89 17.17 10.24 -0.49
N ARG A 90 17.20 11.36 0.23
CA ARG A 90 17.69 12.64 -0.26
C ARG A 90 19.16 12.74 0.14
N ARG A 91 20.02 13.17 -0.78
CA ARG A 91 21.38 13.62 -0.48
C ARG A 91 21.39 15.10 -0.15
#